data_AF-A0A2A4TRG1-F1
#
_entry.id   AF-A0A2A4TRG1-F1
#
_cell.length_a   1.000
_cell.length_b   1.000
_cell.length_c   1.000
_cell.angle_alpha   90.00
_cell.angle_beta   90.00
_cell.angle_gamma   90.00
#
_symmetry.space_group_name_H-M   'P 1'
#
loop_
_entity.id
_entity.type
_entity.pdbx_description
1 polymer ?
#
loop_
_entity_poly.entity_id
_entity_poly.type
_entity_poly.pdbx_seq_one_letter_code
_entity_poly.pdbx_strand_id
1 'polypeptide(L)' 'MKRVIVKNKNLTPTILQLLIDKFPDGYGIRDVVRFSNAKGKYIEALEVRTAEIMYLVIADAALDGSISQFLEEG' A
#
# COMPACT_ATOMS: atom_id res chain seq x y z
N MET A 1 -12.69 -11.78 7.63
CA MET A 1 -11.54 -11.04 7.07
C MET A 1 -11.98 -9.63 6.69
N LYS A 2 -11.39 -8.61 7.29
CA LYS A 2 -11.77 -7.20 7.08
C LYS A 2 -10.92 -6.61 5.95
N ARG A 3 -11.53 -5.82 5.05
CA ARG A 3 -10.82 -5.07 4.01
C ARG A 3 -10.74 -3.60 4.38
N VAL A 4 -9.56 -3.01 4.31
CA VAL A 4 -9.33 -1.61 4.65
C VAL A 4 -8.54 -0.94 3.52
N ILE A 5 -9.09 0.13 2.95
CA ILE A 5 -8.39 0.95 1.96
C ILE A 5 -7.58 2.01 2.70
N VAL A 6 -6.28 2.07 2.44
CA VAL A 6 -5.35 2.97 3.10
C VAL A 6 -4.78 3.93 2.07
N LYS A 7 -4.98 5.22 2.29
CA LYS A 7 -4.33 6.27 1.48
C LYS A 7 -3.01 6.64 2.11
N ASN A 8 -2.09 7.23 1.33
CA ASN A 8 -0.79 7.69 1.82
C ASN A 8 -0.88 8.43 3.18
N LYS A 9 -1.75 9.45 3.27
CA LYS A 9 -1.97 10.23 4.52
C LYS A 9 -2.41 9.46 5.76
N ASN A 10 -2.86 8.21 5.60
CA ASN A 10 -3.33 7.32 6.66
C ASN A 10 -2.37 6.12 6.86
N LEU A 11 -1.18 6.16 6.27
CA LEU A 11 -0.15 5.15 6.51
C LEU A 11 0.27 5.17 7.97
N THR A 12 0.56 4.00 8.48
CA THR A 12 1.13 3.80 9.82
C THR A 12 2.46 3.07 9.67
N PRO A 13 3.39 3.20 10.63
CA PRO A 13 4.65 2.46 10.60
C PRO A 13 4.46 0.95 10.41
N THR A 14 3.41 0.37 11.01
CA THR A 14 3.08 -1.06 10.80
C THR A 14 2.75 -1.39 9.35
N ILE A 15 1.99 -0.54 8.65
CA ILE A 15 1.64 -0.79 7.24
C ILE A 15 2.85 -0.59 6.33
N LEU A 16 3.68 0.42 6.61
CA LEU A 16 4.94 0.63 5.91
C LEU A 16 5.88 -0.57 6.04
N GLN A 17 6.02 -1.10 7.25
CA GLN A 17 6.81 -2.31 7.49
C GLN A 17 6.27 -3.51 6.69
N LEU A 18 4.94 -3.72 6.68
CA LEU A 18 4.34 -4.80 5.88
C LEU A 18 4.60 -4.66 4.38
N LEU A 19 4.69 -3.43 3.87
CA LEU A 19 5.04 -3.17 2.46
C LEU A 19 6.49 -3.53 2.20
N ILE A 20 7.42 -3.08 3.06
CA ILE A 20 8.85 -3.37 2.95
C ILE A 20 9.11 -4.87 3.07
N ASP A 21 8.50 -5.55 4.04
CA ASP A 21 8.64 -6.99 4.24
C ASP A 21 8.13 -7.79 3.03
N LYS A 22 7.06 -7.31 2.38
CA LYS A 22 6.48 -7.97 1.21
C LYS A 22 7.23 -7.65 -0.08
N PHE A 23 7.76 -6.43 -0.19
CA PHE A 23 8.39 -5.89 -1.39
C PHE A 23 9.78 -5.34 -1.03
N PRO A 24 10.73 -6.20 -0.59
CA PRO A 24 12.04 -5.75 -0.12
C PRO A 24 12.86 -5.06 -1.22
N ASP A 25 12.64 -5.46 -2.48
CA ASP A 25 13.30 -4.90 -3.66
C ASP A 25 12.43 -3.84 -4.37
N GLY A 26 11.36 -3.39 -3.72
CA GLY A 26 10.32 -2.55 -4.30
C GLY A 26 9.23 -3.35 -5.02
N TYR A 27 8.23 -2.63 -5.56
CA TYR A 27 7.06 -3.20 -6.21
C TYR A 27 7.00 -2.78 -7.69
N GLY A 28 6.45 -3.66 -8.53
CA GLY A 28 6.26 -3.41 -9.96
C GLY A 28 4.79 -3.33 -10.36
N ILE A 29 4.55 -3.09 -11.65
CA ILE A 29 3.20 -3.04 -12.22
C ILE A 29 2.38 -4.32 -12.01
N ARG A 30 3.04 -5.46 -11.80
CA ARG A 30 2.39 -6.77 -11.57
C ARG A 30 1.88 -6.94 -10.15
N ASP A 31 2.41 -6.17 -9.22
CA ASP A 31 2.04 -6.20 -7.80
C ASP A 31 0.83 -5.30 -7.50
N VAL A 32 0.53 -4.39 -8.44
CA VAL A 32 -0.56 -3.42 -8.32
C VAL A 32 -1.89 -4.08 -8.67
N VAL A 33 -2.81 -4.06 -7.71
CA VAL A 33 -4.20 -4.44 -7.91
C VAL A 33 -4.99 -3.21 -8.36
N ARG A 34 -5.73 -3.36 -9.45
CA ARG A 34 -6.58 -2.30 -10.01
C ARG A 34 -8.06 -2.64 -9.84
N PHE A 35 -8.83 -1.69 -9.30
CA PHE A 35 -10.28 -1.82 -9.14
C PHE A 35 -10.96 -0.47 -9.40
N SER A 36 -12.26 -0.48 -9.69
CA SER A 36 -13.05 0.74 -9.83
C SER A 36 -13.76 1.09 -8.52
N ASN A 37 -13.89 2.38 -8.24
CA ASN A 37 -14.75 2.85 -7.16
C ASN A 37 -16.21 3.04 -7.65
N ALA A 38 -17.11 3.42 -6.75
CA ALA A 38 -18.52 3.68 -7.07
C ALA A 38 -18.75 4.80 -8.11
N LYS A 39 -17.73 5.61 -8.41
CA LYS A 39 -17.77 6.67 -9.44
C LYS A 39 -17.18 6.22 -10.78
N GLY A 40 -16.84 4.93 -10.93
CA GLY A 40 -16.20 4.39 -12.14
C GLY A 40 -14.73 4.79 -12.31
N LYS A 41 -14.11 5.45 -11.32
CA LYS A 41 -12.68 5.79 -11.38
C LYS A 41 -11.85 4.57 -10.99
N TYR A 42 -10.83 4.27 -11.80
CA TYR A 42 -9.82 3.27 -11.46
C TYR A 42 -8.94 3.73 -10.31
N ILE A 43 -8.72 2.81 -9.38
CA ILE A 43 -7.88 2.91 -8.21
C ILE A 43 -6.85 1.79 -8.29
N GLU A 44 -5.60 2.16 -8.05
CA GLU A 44 -4.45 1.27 -8.03
C GLU A 44 -3.96 1.15 -6.59
N ALA A 45 -3.73 -0.08 -6.14
CA ALA A 45 -3.34 -0.35 -4.77
C ALA A 45 -2.43 -1.58 -4.65
N LEU A 46 -1.54 -1.54 -3.66
CA LEU A 46 -0.77 -2.69 -3.21
C LEU A 46 -1.55 -3.41 -2.10
N GLU A 47 -1.62 -4.74 -2.21
CA GLU A 47 -2.21 -5.57 -1.17
C GLU A 47 -1.14 -5.99 -0.15
N VAL A 48 -1.36 -5.69 1.13
CA VAL A 48 -0.63 -6.31 2.25
C VAL A 48 -1.63 -6.80 3.29
N ARG A 49 -1.31 -7.85 4.03
CA ARG A 49 -2.27 -8.49 4.92
C ARG A 49 -1.66 -8.93 6.24
N THR A 50 -2.48 -8.86 7.29
CA THR A 50 -2.29 -9.58 8.54
C THR A 50 -3.22 -10.80 8.56
N ALA A 51 -3.24 -11.55 9.67
CA ALA A 51 -4.16 -12.68 9.84
C ALA A 51 -5.65 -12.28 9.70
N GLU A 52 -6.00 -11.04 10.05
CA GLU A 52 -7.39 -10.60 10.16
C GLU A 52 -7.79 -9.55 9.11
N ILE A 53 -6.81 -8.75 8.66
CA ILE A 53 -7.05 -7.55 7.84
C ILE A 53 -6.27 -7.63 6.53
N MET A 54 -6.97 -7.36 5.44
CA MET A 54 -6.40 -7.09 4.11
C MET A 54 -6.37 -5.57 3.91
N TYR A 55 -5.18 -5.01 3.79
CA TYR A 55 -4.97 -3.61 3.48
C TYR A 55 -4.77 -3.45 1.97
N LEU A 56 -5.51 -2.54 1.38
CA LEU A 56 -5.31 -2.06 0.02
C LEU A 56 -4.72 -0.66 0.10
N VAL A 57 -3.40 -0.59 0.03
CA VAL A 57 -2.64 0.67 0.12
C VAL A 57 -2.62 1.32 -1.24
N ILE A 58 -3.18 2.53 -1.36
CA ILE A 58 -3.22 3.24 -2.64
C ILE A 58 -1.81 3.52 -3.13
N ALA A 59 -1.51 3.04 -4.34
CA ALA A 59 -0.23 3.26 -5.04
C ALA A 59 -0.31 4.58 -5.82
N ASP A 60 -0.24 5.69 -5.08
CA ASP A 60 -0.11 7.02 -5.67
C ASP A 60 1.35 7.50 -5.67
N ALA A 61 1.63 8.59 -6.37
CA ALA A 61 2.98 9.13 -6.51
C ALA A 61 3.65 9.52 -5.18
N ALA A 62 2.90 9.63 -4.08
CA ALA A 62 3.48 9.95 -2.78
C ALA A 62 3.93 8.70 -2.02
N LEU A 63 3.42 7.50 -2.36
CA LEU A 63 3.72 6.26 -1.64
C LEU A 63 5.22 5.96 -1.62
N ASP A 64 5.89 6.08 -2.76
CA ASP A 64 7.33 5.81 -2.88
C ASP A 64 8.14 6.73 -1.95
N GLY A 65 7.80 8.01 -1.89
CA GLY A 65 8.44 8.96 -0.99
C GLY A 65 8.26 8.59 0.49
N SER A 66 7.07 8.11 0.87
CA SER A 66 6.81 7.67 2.25
C SER A 66 7.58 6.39 2.62
N ILE A 67 7.76 5.46 1.68
CA ILE A 67 8.56 4.25 1.90
C ILE A 67 10.05 4.61 2.00
N SER A 68 10.57 5.41 1.08
CA SER A 68 11.98 5.83 1.09
C SER A 68 12.32 6.62 2.35
N GLN A 69 11.50 7.59 2.75
CA GLN A 69 11.74 8.35 3.98
C GLN A 69 11.78 7.43 5.21
N PHE A 70 10.87 6.46 5.30
CA PHE A 70 10.85 5.52 6.42
C PHE A 70 12.10 4.61 6.46
N LEU A 71 12.65 4.23 5.29
CA LEU A 71 13.88 3.45 5.19
C LEU A 71 15.13 4.26 5.51
N GLU A 72 15.14 5.57 5.22
CA GLU A 72 16.26 6.47 5.53
C GLU A 72 16.32 6.86 7.03
N GLU A 73 15.17 6.85 7.72
CA GLU A 73 15.06 7.20 9.14
C GLU A 73 15.39 6.03 10.11
N GLY A 74 15.57 4.81 9.60
CA GLY A 74 15.81 3.58 10.39
C GLY A 74 17.22 3.03 10.28
#